data_AF-A0A821YBG3-F1
#
_entry.id   AF-A0A821YBG3-F1
#
_cell.length_a   1.000
_cell.length_b   1.000
_cell.length_c   1.000
_cell.angle_alpha   90.00
_cell.angle_beta   90.00
_cell.angle_gamma   90.00
#
_symmetry.space_group_name_H-M   'P 1'
#
loop_
_entity.id
_entity.type
_entity.pdbx_description
1 polymer ?
#
loop_
_entity_poly.entity_id
_entity_poly.type
_entity_poly.pdbx_seq_one_letter_code
_entity_poly.pdbx_strand_id
1 'polypeptide(L)'
;LTEELGGDIKNPLGLNQAEIIAGLSLELIKSSKRVISPLTQQPFPVKIGFHSGSAVGGIVGAKNFQYCLFGDTINTASRITTTGEAGRVHVSDTSYALLRESPYFEIQSKGKTELKGKGTVETYWLVGPKADYMAAAEQDPFRIHEESQSAVGQHQANMYENTAIQKLDPDKTRNGSPPVHRANMARRPSIASGTCPFSGQQLGNKPK
;
A
#
# COMPACT_ATOMS: atom_id res chain seq x y z
N LEU A 1 -4.51 26.11 -6.70
CA LEU A 1 -4.74 25.26 -5.50
C LEU A 1 -4.39 23.79 -5.75
N THR A 2 -3.84 23.41 -6.91
CA THR A 2 -3.56 22.01 -7.30
C THR A 2 -2.08 21.65 -7.36
N GLU A 3 -1.17 22.44 -6.78
CA GLU A 3 0.28 22.15 -6.83
C GLU A 3 0.96 21.96 -5.46
N GLU A 4 0.28 22.17 -4.34
CA GLU A 4 0.91 22.18 -2.99
C GLU A 4 0.63 20.92 -2.15
N LEU A 5 -0.08 19.91 -2.68
CA LEU A 5 -0.35 18.64 -1.99
C LEU A 5 0.34 17.44 -2.65
N GLY A 6 1.35 17.69 -3.48
CA GLY A 6 2.23 16.68 -4.07
C GLY A 6 3.30 16.17 -3.09
N GLY A 7 2.93 15.94 -1.83
CA GLY A 7 3.83 15.27 -0.89
C GLY A 7 3.91 13.81 -1.27
N ASP A 8 4.92 13.42 -2.07
CA ASP A 8 5.25 12.03 -2.30
C ASP A 8 5.36 11.35 -0.94
N ILE A 9 4.43 10.42 -0.66
CA ILE A 9 4.50 9.56 0.51
C ILE A 9 5.74 8.69 0.29
N LYS A 10 6.87 9.13 0.84
CA LYS A 10 8.14 8.42 0.71
C LYS A 10 7.97 7.03 1.30
N ASN A 11 8.08 6.01 0.46
CA ASN A 11 8.04 4.64 0.91
C ASN A 11 9.24 4.39 1.85
N PRO A 12 9.04 3.99 3.12
CA PRO A 12 10.15 3.68 4.02
C PRO A 12 11.06 2.57 3.49
N LEU A 13 10.54 1.74 2.59
CA LEU A 13 11.29 0.65 1.98
C LEU A 13 12.10 1.07 0.74
N GLY A 14 11.96 2.29 0.22
CA GLY A 14 12.59 2.71 -1.04
C GLY A 14 12.14 1.93 -2.28
N LEU A 15 11.27 0.92 -2.13
CA LEU A 15 10.71 0.13 -3.21
C LEU A 15 9.67 0.93 -3.98
N ASN A 16 9.54 0.64 -5.27
CA ASN A 16 8.42 1.18 -6.03
C ASN A 16 7.12 0.43 -5.67
N GLN A 17 5.96 1.04 -5.96
CA GLN A 17 4.67 0.44 -5.64
C GLN A 17 4.45 -0.91 -6.35
N ALA A 18 4.99 -1.07 -7.56
CA ALA A 18 4.85 -2.30 -8.32
C ALA A 18 5.61 -3.46 -7.66
N GLU A 19 6.78 -3.21 -7.09
CA GLU A 19 7.61 -4.18 -6.37
C GLU A 19 6.92 -4.66 -5.09
N ILE A 20 6.32 -3.74 -4.33
CA ILE A 20 5.56 -4.08 -3.13
C ILE A 20 4.39 -5.01 -3.50
N ILE A 21 3.63 -4.66 -4.54
CA ILE A 21 2.49 -5.45 -4.99
C ILE A 21 2.94 -6.79 -5.59
N ALA A 22 4.07 -6.84 -6.29
CA ALA A 22 4.65 -8.08 -6.81
C ALA A 22 5.03 -9.04 -5.67
N GLY A 23 5.73 -8.54 -4.64
CA GLY A 23 6.07 -9.32 -3.44
C GLY A 23 4.84 -9.83 -2.71
N LEU A 24 3.86 -8.94 -2.47
CA LEU A 24 2.58 -9.31 -1.85
C LEU A 24 1.84 -10.38 -2.65
N SER A 25 1.82 -10.26 -3.97
CA SER A 25 1.12 -11.21 -4.86
C SER A 25 1.73 -12.61 -4.77
N LEU A 26 3.06 -12.71 -4.78
CA LEU A 26 3.75 -13.98 -4.62
C LEU A 26 3.47 -14.61 -3.25
N GLU A 27 3.47 -13.82 -2.18
CA GLU A 27 3.18 -14.33 -0.84
C GLU A 27 1.72 -14.75 -0.68
N LEU A 28 0.79 -14.07 -1.34
CA LEU A 28 -0.62 -14.45 -1.36
C LEU A 28 -0.82 -15.80 -2.05
N ILE A 29 -0.16 -16.05 -3.19
CA ILE A 29 -0.22 -17.36 -3.86
C ILE A 29 0.35 -18.46 -2.96
N LYS A 30 1.49 -18.22 -2.30
CA LYS A 30 2.09 -19.17 -1.35
C LYS A 30 1.14 -19.46 -0.18
N SER A 31 0.53 -18.41 0.37
CA SER A 31 -0.38 -18.50 1.51
C SER A 31 -1.69 -19.20 1.15
N SER A 32 -2.21 -18.98 -0.05
CA SER A 32 -3.43 -19.63 -0.55
C SER A 32 -3.30 -21.15 -0.59
N LYS A 33 -2.10 -21.68 -0.87
CA LYS A 33 -1.84 -23.13 -0.87
C LYS A 33 -2.02 -23.78 0.50
N ARG A 34 -1.91 -23.00 1.60
CA ARG A 34 -2.12 -23.48 2.97
C ARG A 34 -3.60 -23.54 3.36
N VAL A 35 -4.47 -22.85 2.61
CA VAL A 35 -5.91 -22.80 2.89
C VAL A 35 -6.61 -23.88 2.06
N ILE A 36 -7.07 -24.93 2.73
CA ILE A 36 -7.76 -26.05 2.11
C ILE A 36 -9.28 -25.88 2.21
N SER A 37 -9.99 -26.11 1.11
CA SER A 37 -11.44 -26.12 1.09
C SER A 37 -11.99 -27.33 1.85
N PRO A 38 -12.90 -27.16 2.82
CA PRO A 38 -13.49 -28.28 3.55
C PRO A 38 -14.35 -29.17 2.65
N LEU A 39 -14.88 -28.62 1.54
CA LEU A 39 -15.76 -29.34 0.61
C LEU A 39 -14.98 -30.14 -0.43
N THR A 40 -13.94 -29.54 -1.02
CA THR A 40 -13.20 -30.15 -2.14
C THR A 40 -11.91 -30.82 -1.71
N GLN A 41 -11.46 -30.62 -0.46
CA GLN A 41 -10.18 -31.11 0.07
C GLN A 41 -8.96 -30.69 -0.79
N GLN A 42 -9.10 -29.59 -1.52
CA GLN A 42 -8.05 -29.02 -2.37
C GLN A 42 -7.77 -27.56 -1.97
N PRO A 43 -6.56 -27.05 -2.20
CA PRO A 43 -6.26 -25.65 -2.00
C PRO A 43 -7.10 -24.75 -2.90
N PHE A 44 -7.39 -23.52 -2.45
CA PHE A 44 -8.05 -22.54 -3.30
C PHE A 44 -7.09 -22.00 -4.36
N PRO A 45 -7.38 -22.20 -5.67
CA PRO A 45 -6.52 -21.68 -6.72
C PRO A 45 -6.82 -20.18 -6.91
N VAL A 46 -6.01 -19.32 -6.28
CA VAL A 46 -6.14 -17.87 -6.40
C VAL A 46 -5.52 -17.40 -7.71
N LYS A 47 -6.20 -16.48 -8.40
CA LYS A 47 -5.74 -15.83 -9.61
C LYS A 47 -5.47 -14.37 -9.30
N ILE A 48 -4.25 -13.90 -9.59
CA ILE A 48 -3.85 -12.52 -9.31
C ILE A 48 -3.42 -11.87 -10.63
N GLY A 49 -3.85 -10.64 -10.84
CA GLY A 49 -3.34 -9.81 -11.93
C GLY A 49 -3.24 -8.35 -11.49
N PHE A 50 -2.22 -7.66 -11.98
CA PHE A 50 -2.07 -6.22 -11.70
C PHE A 50 -1.57 -5.44 -12.93
N HIS A 51 -1.97 -4.17 -12.95
CA HIS A 51 -1.69 -3.21 -14.00
C HIS A 51 -1.44 -1.83 -13.38
N SER A 52 -0.48 -1.10 -13.94
CA SER A 52 -0.05 0.21 -13.46
C SER A 52 -0.48 1.29 -14.45
N GLY A 53 -1.12 2.33 -13.94
CA GLY A 53 -1.63 3.45 -14.73
C GLY A 53 -2.36 4.47 -13.87
N SER A 54 -2.81 5.56 -14.49
CA SER A 54 -3.56 6.61 -13.81
C SER A 54 -4.96 6.16 -13.42
N ALA A 55 -5.45 6.59 -12.26
CA ALA A 55 -6.80 6.34 -11.79
C ALA A 55 -7.32 7.55 -11.01
N VAL A 56 -8.63 7.69 -10.97
CA VAL A 56 -9.32 8.71 -10.18
C VAL A 56 -9.98 8.04 -8.99
N GLY A 57 -9.67 8.49 -7.77
CA GLY A 57 -10.30 8.01 -6.54
C GLY A 57 -11.31 9.00 -5.98
N GLY A 58 -12.38 8.50 -5.38
CA GLY A 58 -13.41 9.33 -4.76
C GLY A 58 -14.31 8.57 -3.80
N ILE A 59 -15.14 9.30 -3.06
CA ILE A 59 -16.17 8.74 -2.20
C ILE A 59 -17.50 8.71 -2.95
N VAL A 60 -18.19 7.58 -2.89
CA VAL A 60 -19.51 7.36 -3.50
C VAL A 60 -20.54 7.10 -2.41
N GLY A 61 -21.76 7.62 -2.61
CA GLY A 61 -22.88 7.47 -1.68
C GLY A 61 -23.02 8.64 -0.71
N ALA A 62 -24.26 8.97 -0.32
CA ALA A 62 -24.54 10.08 0.60
C ALA A 62 -24.83 9.61 2.04
N LYS A 63 -25.38 8.40 2.20
CA LYS A 63 -25.69 7.79 3.51
C LYS A 63 -24.68 6.71 3.90
N ASN A 64 -24.21 5.94 2.92
CA ASN A 64 -23.18 4.92 3.07
C ASN A 64 -22.02 5.28 2.16
N PHE A 65 -21.01 5.94 2.72
CA PHE A 65 -19.83 6.37 1.98
C PHE A 65 -18.92 5.17 1.69
N GLN A 66 -18.58 4.96 0.41
CA GLN A 66 -17.65 3.94 -0.05
C GLN A 66 -16.52 4.60 -0.84
N TYR A 67 -15.27 4.22 -0.58
CA TYR A 67 -14.16 4.64 -1.43
C TYR A 67 -14.14 3.81 -2.70
N CYS A 68 -14.15 4.49 -3.84
CA CYS A 68 -14.16 3.88 -5.16
C CYS A 68 -13.05 4.46 -6.02
N LEU A 69 -12.44 3.60 -6.82
CA LEU A 69 -11.50 3.96 -7.86
C LEU A 69 -12.18 3.83 -9.22
N PHE A 70 -11.91 4.77 -10.11
CA PHE A 70 -12.43 4.81 -11.48
C PHE A 70 -11.30 5.04 -12.48
N GLY A 71 -11.47 4.50 -13.68
CA GLY A 71 -10.53 4.72 -14.79
C GLY A 71 -10.27 3.46 -15.61
N ASP A 72 -9.62 3.67 -16.75
CA ASP A 72 -9.23 2.61 -17.68
C ASP A 72 -8.25 1.61 -17.05
N THR A 73 -7.38 2.08 -16.15
CA THR A 73 -6.40 1.25 -15.44
C THR A 73 -7.07 0.11 -14.67
N ILE A 74 -8.20 0.37 -14.01
CA ILE A 74 -8.90 -0.62 -13.17
C ILE A 74 -9.63 -1.63 -14.05
N ASN A 75 -10.21 -1.16 -15.16
CA ASN A 75 -10.81 -2.03 -16.16
C ASN A 75 -9.76 -2.94 -16.80
N THR A 76 -8.60 -2.40 -17.14
CA THR A 76 -7.49 -3.16 -17.69
C THR A 76 -6.94 -4.15 -16.67
N ALA A 77 -6.72 -3.73 -15.42
CA ALA A 77 -6.31 -4.63 -14.32
C ALA A 77 -7.29 -5.80 -14.14
N SER A 78 -8.60 -5.52 -14.16
CA SER A 78 -9.63 -6.56 -14.11
C SER A 78 -9.50 -7.54 -15.27
N ARG A 79 -9.25 -7.07 -16.50
CA ARG A 79 -9.04 -7.93 -17.68
C ARG A 79 -7.74 -8.75 -17.59
N ILE A 80 -6.66 -8.17 -17.07
CA ILE A 80 -5.42 -8.90 -16.81
C ILE A 80 -5.71 -10.03 -15.82
N THR A 81 -6.41 -9.75 -14.72
CA THR A 81 -6.79 -10.79 -13.77
C THR A 81 -7.68 -11.85 -14.42
N THR A 82 -8.72 -11.50 -15.17
CA THR A 82 -9.64 -12.51 -15.73
C THR A 82 -8.97 -13.42 -16.77
N THR A 83 -8.10 -12.87 -17.63
CA THR A 83 -7.30 -13.61 -18.64
C THR A 83 -6.09 -14.36 -18.08
N GLY A 84 -5.86 -14.26 -16.76
CA GLY A 84 -4.79 -14.98 -16.06
C GLY A 84 -5.10 -16.46 -15.85
N GLU A 85 -4.08 -17.20 -15.43
CA GLU A 85 -4.15 -18.61 -15.04
C GLU A 85 -4.21 -18.71 -13.51
N ALA A 86 -4.95 -19.70 -12.99
CA ALA A 86 -5.08 -19.86 -11.55
C ALA A 86 -3.75 -20.35 -10.94
N GLY A 87 -3.39 -19.83 -9.77
CA GLY A 87 -2.12 -20.10 -9.11
C GLY A 87 -0.92 -19.31 -9.66
N ARG A 88 -1.14 -18.40 -10.62
CA ARG A 88 -0.11 -17.54 -11.19
C ARG A 88 -0.46 -16.06 -11.03
N VAL A 89 0.57 -15.23 -11.17
CA VAL A 89 0.45 -13.77 -11.12
C VAL A 89 0.66 -13.19 -12.52
N HIS A 90 -0.40 -12.61 -13.08
CA HIS A 90 -0.43 -12.05 -14.42
C HIS A 90 -0.08 -10.55 -14.40
N VAL A 91 0.87 -10.14 -15.23
CA VAL A 91 1.41 -8.78 -15.23
C VAL A 91 1.22 -8.15 -16.60
N SER A 92 0.70 -6.93 -16.62
CA SER A 92 0.62 -6.12 -17.83
C SER A 92 1.98 -5.56 -18.26
N ASP A 93 2.11 -5.18 -19.53
CA ASP A 93 3.33 -4.54 -20.05
C ASP A 93 3.75 -3.27 -19.28
N THR A 94 2.81 -2.39 -18.93
CA THR A 94 3.13 -1.17 -18.18
C THR A 94 3.69 -1.46 -16.79
N SER A 95 3.16 -2.49 -16.11
CA SER A 95 3.69 -2.93 -14.82
C SER A 95 5.02 -3.66 -14.97
N TYR A 96 5.20 -4.41 -16.06
CA TYR A 96 6.47 -5.04 -16.38
C TYR A 96 7.58 -4.00 -16.58
N ALA A 97 7.29 -2.89 -17.26
CA ALA A 97 8.25 -1.80 -17.43
C ALA A 97 8.78 -1.24 -16.10
N LEU A 98 7.93 -1.21 -15.06
CA LEU A 98 8.32 -0.78 -13.70
C LEU A 98 9.09 -1.86 -12.92
N LEU A 99 8.96 -3.13 -13.30
CA LEU A 99 9.57 -4.26 -12.61
C LEU A 99 10.82 -4.79 -13.32
N ARG A 100 11.02 -4.51 -14.61
CA ARG A 100 12.15 -5.04 -15.39
C ARG A 100 13.51 -4.59 -14.85
N GLU A 101 13.56 -3.40 -14.26
CA GLU A 101 14.75 -2.81 -13.64
C GLU A 101 14.96 -3.34 -12.21
N SER A 102 13.97 -4.03 -11.65
CA SER A 102 14.04 -4.58 -10.32
C SER A 102 14.98 -5.79 -10.25
N PRO A 103 15.93 -5.82 -9.30
CA PRO A 103 16.81 -6.97 -9.08
C PRO A 103 16.11 -8.11 -8.31
N TYR A 104 14.87 -7.91 -7.84
CA TYR A 104 14.22 -8.83 -6.90
C TYR A 104 13.40 -9.94 -7.57
N PHE A 105 12.87 -9.70 -8.78
CA PHE A 105 11.81 -10.54 -9.36
C PHE A 105 12.19 -11.17 -10.69
N GLU A 106 11.82 -12.43 -10.86
CA GLU A 106 11.90 -13.14 -12.14
C GLU A 106 10.55 -13.07 -12.86
N ILE A 107 10.59 -12.55 -14.09
CA ILE A 107 9.41 -12.33 -14.92
C ILE A 107 9.65 -13.00 -16.28
N GLN A 108 8.67 -13.74 -16.75
CA GLN A 108 8.71 -14.45 -18.04
C GLN A 108 7.65 -13.90 -18.98
N SER A 109 7.95 -13.77 -20.28
CA SER A 109 6.93 -13.38 -21.27
C SER A 109 5.91 -14.50 -21.43
N LYS A 110 4.63 -14.17 -21.30
CA LYS A 110 3.50 -15.05 -21.64
C LYS A 110 3.25 -15.01 -23.16
N GLY A 111 3.55 -13.88 -23.78
CA GLY A 111 3.20 -13.54 -25.14
C GLY A 111 1.97 -12.63 -25.24
N LYS A 112 1.36 -12.65 -26.41
CA LYS A 112 0.27 -11.75 -26.81
C LYS A 112 -1.08 -12.20 -26.24
N THR A 113 -1.70 -11.35 -25.43
CA THR A 113 -3.05 -11.55 -24.88
C THR A 113 -4.01 -10.52 -25.47
N GLU A 114 -5.20 -10.95 -25.89
CA GLU A 114 -6.24 -10.04 -26.38
C GLU A 114 -7.01 -9.41 -25.22
N LEU A 115 -7.01 -8.08 -25.16
CA LEU A 115 -7.74 -7.29 -24.18
C LEU A 115 -8.78 -6.43 -24.89
N LYS A 116 -10.06 -6.66 -24.58
CA LYS A 116 -11.17 -5.89 -25.16
C LYS A 116 -10.96 -4.38 -24.94
N GLY A 117 -10.95 -3.62 -26.03
CA GLY A 117 -10.76 -2.17 -26.04
C GLY A 117 -9.30 -1.71 -26.15
N LYS A 118 -8.32 -2.59 -25.95
CA LYS A 118 -6.88 -2.31 -26.13
C LYS A 118 -6.26 -3.07 -27.30
N GLY A 119 -6.93 -4.12 -27.79
CA GLY A 119 -6.41 -5.00 -28.82
C GLY A 119 -5.47 -6.05 -28.22
N THR A 120 -4.50 -6.49 -29.01
CA THR A 120 -3.52 -7.49 -28.60
C THR A 120 -2.35 -6.82 -27.89
N VAL A 121 -2.13 -7.17 -26.62
CA VAL A 121 -1.08 -6.58 -25.77
C VAL A 121 -0.14 -7.68 -25.30
N GLU A 122 1.16 -7.40 -25.22
CA GLU A 122 2.11 -8.34 -24.62
C GLU A 122 1.92 -8.38 -23.09
N THR A 123 2.05 -9.57 -22.53
CA THR A 123 1.77 -9.81 -21.12
C THR A 123 2.81 -10.76 -20.55
N TYR A 124 2.95 -10.74 -19.22
CA TYR A 124 4.04 -11.39 -18.53
C TYR A 124 3.54 -12.19 -17.32
N TRP A 125 4.30 -13.21 -16.95
CA TRP A 125 4.12 -13.97 -15.73
C TRP A 125 5.19 -13.59 -14.73
N LEU A 126 4.76 -13.20 -13.53
CA LEU A 126 5.67 -13.09 -12.39
C LEU A 126 5.83 -14.49 -11.79
N VAL A 127 7.04 -15.05 -11.91
CA VAL A 127 7.34 -16.44 -11.53
C VAL A 127 7.71 -16.54 -10.07
N GLY A 128 8.55 -15.63 -9.60
CA GLY A 128 9.08 -15.68 -8.25
C GLY A 128 10.16 -14.63 -8.01
N PRO A 129 10.81 -14.69 -6.85
CA PRO A 129 12.01 -13.91 -6.59
C PRO A 129 13.18 -14.45 -7.45
N LYS A 130 14.08 -13.57 -7.90
CA LYS A 130 15.31 -13.95 -8.59
C LYS A 130 16.21 -14.81 -7.68
N ALA A 131 16.83 -15.83 -8.24
CA ALA A 131 17.70 -16.75 -7.51
C ALA A 131 18.87 -16.03 -6.82
N ASP A 132 19.48 -15.06 -7.50
CA ASP A 132 20.58 -14.25 -6.96
C ASP A 132 20.19 -13.51 -5.68
N TYR A 133 18.95 -13.02 -5.63
CA TYR A 133 18.42 -12.35 -4.44
C TYR A 133 18.10 -13.34 -3.31
N MET A 134 17.58 -14.52 -3.63
CA MET A 134 17.31 -15.55 -2.62
C MET A 134 18.61 -16.05 -1.96
N ALA A 135 19.68 -16.23 -2.75
CA ALA A 135 20.99 -16.61 -2.23
C ALA A 135 21.58 -15.53 -1.31
N ALA A 136 21.40 -14.25 -1.64
CA ALA A 136 21.83 -13.14 -0.79
C ALA A 136 20.97 -12.99 0.49
N ALA A 137 19.66 -13.20 0.39
CA ALA A 137 18.73 -13.13 1.52
C ALA A 137 18.92 -14.28 2.52
N GLU A 138 19.37 -15.45 2.06
CA GLU A 138 19.70 -16.58 2.92
C GLU A 138 20.96 -16.33 3.76
N GLN A 139 21.89 -15.50 3.26
CA GLN A 139 23.12 -15.12 3.94
C GLN A 139 22.92 -13.98 4.95
N ASP A 140 21.97 -13.06 4.69
CA ASP A 140 21.57 -12.02 5.64
C ASP A 140 20.07 -11.67 5.48
N PRO A 141 19.19 -12.23 6.34
CA PRO A 141 17.75 -11.98 6.30
C PRO A 141 17.33 -10.53 6.59
N PHE A 142 18.23 -9.69 7.11
CA PHE A 142 17.94 -8.31 7.57
C PHE A 142 18.48 -7.21 6.65
N ARG A 143 19.14 -7.56 5.54
CA ARG A 143 19.81 -6.61 4.63
C ARG A 143 18.87 -5.67 3.84
N ILE A 144 17.56 -5.85 3.96
CA ILE A 144 16.56 -4.93 3.38
C ILE A 144 16.53 -3.69 4.29
N HIS A 145 17.21 -2.61 3.87
CA HIS A 145 17.36 -1.28 4.51
C HIS A 145 18.67 -1.01 5.26
N GLU A 146 19.80 -1.00 4.55
CA GLU A 146 20.98 -0.24 5.00
C GLU A 146 20.97 1.23 4.52
N GLU A 147 20.18 1.58 3.49
CA GLU A 147 20.03 2.97 3.04
C GLU A 147 19.07 3.81 3.89
N SER A 148 18.14 3.21 4.63
CA SER A 148 17.16 3.94 5.47
C SER A 148 17.62 4.14 6.92
N GLN A 149 18.54 3.32 7.44
CA GLN A 149 19.00 3.43 8.84
C GLN A 149 19.99 4.58 9.07
N SER A 150 20.74 4.99 8.04
CA SER A 150 21.65 6.13 8.14
C SER A 150 20.92 7.47 8.29
N ALA A 151 19.74 7.64 7.70
CA ALA A 151 18.93 8.85 7.84
C ALA A 151 18.19 8.96 9.18
N VAL A 152 17.67 7.84 9.70
CA VAL A 152 16.97 7.81 11.00
C VAL A 152 17.95 7.98 12.16
N GLY A 153 19.12 7.34 12.10
CA GLY A 153 20.17 7.48 13.11
C GLY A 153 20.72 8.90 13.24
N GLN A 154 20.91 9.60 12.12
CA GLN A 154 21.39 11.00 12.12
C GLN A 154 20.33 11.97 12.63
N HIS A 155 19.05 11.78 12.30
CA HIS A 155 17.99 12.68 12.77
C HIS A 155 17.73 12.53 14.28
N GLN A 156 17.82 11.30 14.79
CA GLN A 156 17.70 11.01 16.22
C GLN A 156 18.91 11.59 16.98
N ALA A 157 20.14 11.36 16.51
CA ALA A 157 21.37 11.93 17.08
C ALA A 157 21.35 13.47 17.10
N ASN A 158 20.94 14.11 16.00
CA ASN A 158 20.80 15.57 15.93
C ASN A 158 19.72 16.11 16.88
N MET A 159 18.69 15.32 17.22
CA MET A 159 17.69 15.72 18.21
C MET A 159 18.27 15.77 19.64
N TYR A 160 19.12 14.81 20.00
CA TYR A 160 19.75 14.78 21.33
C TYR A 160 20.91 15.77 21.46
N GLU A 161 21.64 16.00 20.36
CA GLU A 161 22.77 16.95 20.34
C GLU A 161 22.29 18.40 20.38
N ASN A 162 21.20 18.73 19.67
CA ASN A 162 20.60 20.08 19.74
C ASN A 162 19.81 20.36 21.02
N THR A 163 19.43 19.33 21.78
CA THR A 163 18.80 19.50 23.11
C THR A 163 19.85 19.62 24.22
N ALA A 164 21.05 19.06 24.03
CA ALA A 164 22.15 19.15 24.99
C ALA A 164 23.00 20.42 24.86
N ILE A 165 22.93 21.14 23.73
CA ILE A 165 23.55 22.46 23.51
C ILE A 165 22.52 23.59 23.70
N GLN A 166 21.78 23.54 24.81
CA GLN A 166 21.27 24.72 25.50
C GLN A 166 21.39 24.53 27.02
N LYS A 167 22.49 23.94 27.47
CA LYS A 167 22.97 24.20 28.83
C LYS A 167 23.41 25.66 28.86
N LEU A 168 22.44 26.53 29.13
CA LEU A 168 22.66 27.90 29.55
C LEU A 168 23.67 27.89 30.70
N ASP A 169 24.70 28.73 30.59
CA ASP A 169 25.67 28.97 31.64
C ASP A 169 24.93 29.20 32.99
N PRO A 170 25.34 28.54 34.09
CA PRO A 170 24.66 28.68 35.37
C PRO A 170 24.82 30.05 36.05
N ASP A 171 25.45 31.04 35.39
CA ASP A 171 25.82 32.32 36.00
C ASP A 171 25.05 33.55 35.47
N LYS A 172 23.85 33.35 34.92
CA LYS A 172 23.01 34.48 34.45
C LYS A 172 21.60 34.56 35.06
N THR A 173 21.33 33.84 36.14
CA THR A 173 20.14 34.04 36.96
C THR A 173 20.42 35.05 38.09
N ARG A 174 20.60 36.32 37.73
CA ARG A 174 20.42 37.41 38.68
C ARG A 174 19.80 38.60 37.97
N ASN A 175 18.50 38.76 38.19
CA ASN A 175 17.62 39.86 37.79
C ASN A 175 16.88 39.68 36.45
N GLY A 176 15.59 39.35 36.53
CA GLY A 176 14.64 39.45 35.42
C GLY A 176 13.54 38.39 35.49
N SER A 177 12.35 38.76 35.96
CA SER A 177 11.17 37.91 36.06
C SER A 177 10.76 37.30 34.69
N PRO A 178 10.29 36.04 34.61
CA PRO A 178 9.79 35.47 33.37
C PRO A 178 8.36 35.95 33.04
N PRO A 179 8.00 36.13 31.75
CA PRO A 179 6.67 36.59 31.35
C PRO A 179 5.66 35.43 31.35
N VAL A 180 4.46 35.72 31.86
CA VAL A 180 3.32 34.79 31.90
C VAL A 180 2.51 34.93 30.62
N HIS A 181 2.43 33.88 29.79
CA HIS A 181 1.37 33.77 28.78
C HIS A 181 0.71 32.40 28.75
N ARG A 182 -0.62 32.47 28.68
CA ARG A 182 -1.65 31.56 29.20
C ARG A 182 -2.09 30.62 28.07
N ALA A 183 -1.85 29.31 28.18
CA ALA A 183 -2.38 28.33 27.24
C ALA A 183 -3.88 28.06 27.54
N ASN A 184 -4.75 28.36 26.58
CA ASN A 184 -6.18 28.07 26.66
C ASN A 184 -6.45 26.58 26.45
N MET A 185 -6.99 25.94 27.49
CA MET A 185 -7.40 24.55 27.55
C MET A 185 -8.87 24.45 27.09
N ALA A 186 -9.10 24.10 25.83
CA ALA A 186 -10.45 23.82 25.32
C ALA A 186 -10.85 22.38 25.71
N ARG A 187 -11.99 22.26 26.39
CA ARG A 187 -12.55 21.05 27.00
C ARG A 187 -13.06 20.07 25.95
N ARG A 188 -12.79 18.78 26.12
CA ARG A 188 -13.47 17.68 25.42
C ARG A 188 -14.93 17.56 25.92
N PRO A 189 -15.94 17.33 25.07
CA PRO A 189 -17.24 16.87 25.54
C PRO A 189 -17.26 15.34 25.72
N SER A 190 -17.98 14.92 26.76
CA SER A 190 -18.14 13.56 27.27
C SER A 190 -19.06 12.69 26.39
N ILE A 191 -18.71 11.40 26.29
CA ILE A 191 -19.51 10.35 25.64
C ILE A 191 -20.71 10.03 26.55
N ALA A 192 -21.92 10.25 26.05
CA ALA A 192 -23.15 9.76 26.68
C ALA A 192 -23.64 8.50 25.96
N SER A 193 -23.78 7.43 26.72
CA SER A 193 -24.38 6.16 26.35
C SER A 193 -25.86 6.32 26.00
N GLY A 194 -26.24 5.98 24.76
CA GLY A 194 -27.63 5.97 24.30
C GLY A 194 -27.90 4.70 23.49
N THR A 195 -28.79 3.86 24.01
CA THR A 195 -29.23 2.57 23.49
C THR A 195 -29.90 2.67 22.12
N CYS A 196 -29.61 1.71 21.24
CA CYS A 196 -30.30 1.49 19.96
C CYS A 196 -31.75 1.01 20.17
N PRO A 197 -32.72 1.45 19.34
CA PRO A 197 -33.86 0.64 19.00
C PRO A 197 -33.75 0.12 17.56
N PHE A 198 -33.80 -1.21 17.45
CA PHE A 198 -33.99 -1.98 16.24
C PHE A 198 -35.47 -1.85 15.83
N SER A 199 -35.77 -1.36 14.62
CA SER A 199 -37.07 -1.59 13.99
C SER A 199 -36.90 -1.79 12.49
N GLY A 200 -37.22 -3.01 12.04
CA GLY A 200 -37.29 -3.36 10.64
C GLY A 200 -38.51 -2.72 9.98
N GLN A 201 -38.34 -2.30 8.72
CA GLN A 201 -39.46 -2.00 7.84
C GLN A 201 -39.28 -2.71 6.51
N GLN A 202 -40.34 -3.42 6.16
CA GLN A 202 -40.52 -4.26 5.00
C GLN A 202 -40.47 -3.46 3.69
N LEU A 203 -39.89 -4.07 2.67
CA LEU A 203 -40.03 -3.67 1.27
C LEU A 203 -41.48 -3.85 0.82
N GLY A 204 -42.20 -2.73 0.67
CA GLY A 204 -43.51 -2.68 0.03
C GLY A 204 -43.39 -2.64 -1.49
N ASN A 205 -43.89 -3.69 -2.13
CA ASN A 205 -44.20 -3.74 -3.56
C ASN A 205 -45.12 -2.58 -3.99
N LYS A 206 -44.87 -1.99 -5.17
CA LYS A 206 -45.91 -1.30 -5.94
C LYS A 206 -46.08 -1.99 -7.31
N PRO A 207 -47.31 -2.30 -7.73
CA PRO A 207 -47.58 -2.98 -8.99
C PRO A 207 -47.81 -2.03 -10.17
N LYS A 208 -47.46 -2.56 -11.35
CA LYS A 208 -47.83 -2.25 -12.75
C LYS A 208 -47.92 -0.80 -13.21
#